data_AF-A0A349Q302-F1
#
_entry.id   AF-A0A349Q302-F1
#
_cell.length_a   1.000
_cell.length_b   1.000
_cell.length_c   1.000
_cell.angle_alpha   90.00
_cell.angle_beta   90.00
_cell.angle_gamma   90.00
#
_symmetry.space_group_name_H-M   'P 1'
#
loop_
_entity.id
_entity.type
_entity.pdbx_description
1 polymer ?
#
loop_
_entity_poly.entity_id
_entity_poly.type
_entity_poly.pdbx_seq_one_letter_code
_entity_poly.pdbx_strand_id
1 'polypeptide(L)'
;MIFELYKKRDLSANFSDTTAFFKTFGKHYFKNYLVINGIFLMILVVLIYFFSKVYMEVIFSGISNPQNNSNFIMDYFNNNMILIAGGFVLAFLLIVILSMLSVSFPVIYMKLVEKTNGNAFSTQEIINGLKSNIGKMIVFFLGSLFIITPLAIVVFVLLFLLCFILIGIPLIIIVGSAFLSWITLSYYEYSLKDVGYFTALANGFRLLKQKFWTTVGTTFLMMMLVQIIQGFITMIPYAISMIWMFT
;
A
#
# COMPACT_ATOMS: atom_id res chain seq x y z
N MET A 1 17.67 35.30 -23.91
CA MET A 1 16.35 34.88 -23.41
C MET A 1 15.72 34.00 -24.48
N ILE A 2 15.84 32.68 -24.35
CA ILE A 2 15.32 31.67 -25.30
C ILE A 2 14.74 30.51 -24.45
N PHE A 3 13.41 30.40 -24.51
CA PHE A 3 12.53 29.26 -24.21
C PHE A 3 12.97 28.19 -23.18
N GLU A 4 12.49 28.35 -21.93
CA GLU A 4 12.40 27.33 -20.88
C GLU A 4 11.26 26.28 -21.09
N LEU A 5 10.96 25.86 -22.33
CA LEU A 5 9.79 24.99 -22.59
C LEU A 5 10.09 23.55 -23.03
N TYR A 6 11.34 23.09 -22.92
CA TYR A 6 11.70 21.68 -23.17
C TYR A 6 12.55 21.05 -22.06
N LYS A 7 12.24 21.32 -20.79
CA LYS A 7 12.77 20.49 -19.71
C LYS A 7 11.99 19.17 -19.69
N LYS A 8 12.51 18.16 -20.41
CA LYS A 8 12.17 16.75 -20.14
C LYS A 8 12.36 16.58 -18.64
N ARG A 9 11.27 16.37 -17.87
CA ARG A 9 11.40 16.22 -16.41
C ARG A 9 12.25 15.00 -16.16
N ASP A 10 13.48 15.21 -15.72
CA ASP A 10 14.40 14.13 -15.40
C ASP A 10 13.95 13.45 -14.10
N LEU A 11 14.41 12.22 -13.90
CA LEU A 11 14.16 11.44 -12.69
C LEU A 11 14.37 12.24 -11.41
N SER A 12 15.47 13.01 -11.38
CA SER A 12 15.84 13.88 -10.27
C SER A 12 14.82 14.99 -10.01
N ALA A 13 14.21 15.55 -11.05
CA ALA A 13 13.21 16.61 -10.89
C ALA A 13 11.94 16.05 -10.23
N ASN A 14 11.43 14.91 -10.72
CA ASN A 14 10.24 14.30 -10.14
C ASN A 14 10.45 13.87 -8.67
N PHE A 15 11.63 13.34 -8.36
CA PHE A 15 11.98 13.00 -6.97
C PHE A 15 12.09 14.26 -6.10
N SER A 16 12.79 15.29 -6.58
CA SER A 16 12.93 16.57 -5.86
C SER A 16 11.57 17.22 -5.61
N ASP A 17 10.69 17.26 -6.60
CA ASP A 17 9.33 17.82 -6.46
C ASP A 17 8.51 17.04 -5.43
N THR A 18 8.63 15.72 -5.39
CA THR A 18 7.95 14.88 -4.40
C THR A 18 8.47 15.19 -2.99
N THR A 19 9.79 15.31 -2.81
CA THR A 19 10.37 15.69 -1.52
C THR A 19 10.00 17.11 -1.12
N ALA A 20 9.93 18.06 -2.06
CA ALA A 20 9.50 19.43 -1.82
C ALA A 20 8.02 19.46 -1.40
N PHE A 21 7.16 18.66 -2.03
CA PHE A 21 5.76 18.50 -1.62
C PHE A 21 5.67 18.06 -0.16
N PHE A 22 6.38 17.00 0.24
CA PHE A 22 6.33 16.54 1.64
C PHE A 22 7.01 17.52 2.60
N LYS A 23 8.00 18.29 2.17
CA LYS A 23 8.60 19.37 2.99
C LYS A 23 7.59 20.48 3.26
N THR A 24 6.81 20.88 2.26
CA THR A 24 5.83 21.97 2.37
C THR A 24 4.53 21.51 3.06
N PHE A 25 4.00 20.35 2.67
CA PHE A 25 2.67 19.91 3.07
C PHE A 25 2.68 18.72 4.03
N GLY A 26 3.83 18.10 4.32
CA GLY A 26 3.93 16.84 5.06
C GLY A 26 3.27 16.87 6.43
N LYS A 27 3.47 17.94 7.21
CA LYS A 27 2.81 18.06 8.54
C LYS A 27 1.30 18.00 8.42
N HIS A 28 0.73 18.73 7.46
CA HIS A 28 -0.71 18.71 7.22
C HIS A 28 -1.16 17.37 6.64
N TYR A 29 -0.43 16.83 5.67
CA TYR A 29 -0.70 15.55 5.03
C TYR A 29 -0.75 14.40 6.03
N PHE A 30 0.34 14.17 6.79
CA PHE A 30 0.44 13.05 7.73
C PHE A 30 -0.50 13.21 8.92
N LYS A 31 -0.71 14.44 9.44
CA LYS A 31 -1.71 14.68 10.48
C LYS A 31 -3.10 14.23 10.02
N ASN A 32 -3.54 14.69 8.85
CA ASN A 32 -4.85 14.31 8.33
C ASN A 32 -4.93 12.82 7.98
N TYR A 33 -3.85 12.24 7.43
CA TYR A 33 -3.80 10.82 7.13
C TYR A 33 -3.99 9.97 8.39
N LEU A 34 -3.27 10.31 9.47
CA LEU A 34 -3.37 9.60 10.75
C LEU A 34 -4.72 9.82 11.43
N VAL A 35 -5.33 11.01 11.34
CA VAL A 35 -6.68 11.25 11.89
C VAL A 35 -7.73 10.41 11.17
N ILE A 36 -7.67 10.32 9.84
CA ILE A 36 -8.65 9.57 9.04
C ILE A 36 -8.45 8.05 9.19
N ASN A 37 -7.20 7.58 9.16
CA ASN A 37 -6.91 6.14 9.22
C ASN A 37 -6.74 5.62 10.66
N GLY A 38 -6.60 6.51 11.64
CA GLY A 38 -6.16 6.17 13.00
C GLY A 38 -7.06 5.17 13.71
N ILE A 39 -8.38 5.30 13.57
CA ILE A 39 -9.32 4.34 14.17
C ILE A 39 -9.15 2.93 13.59
N PHE A 40 -9.01 2.81 12.27
CA PHE A 40 -8.80 1.53 11.59
C PHE A 40 -7.44 0.93 11.96
N LEU A 41 -6.40 1.76 12.04
CA LEU A 41 -5.06 1.34 12.47
C LEU A 41 -5.05 0.87 13.93
N MET A 42 -5.73 1.56 14.85
CA MET A 42 -5.82 1.13 16.24
C MET A 42 -6.50 -0.22 16.38
N ILE A 43 -7.62 -0.44 15.69
CA ILE A 43 -8.30 -1.74 15.70
C ILE A 43 -7.39 -2.82 15.10
N LEU A 44 -6.68 -2.51 14.01
CA LEU A 44 -5.73 -3.45 13.40
C LEU A 44 -4.59 -3.82 14.36
N VAL A 45 -4.05 -2.86 15.12
CA VAL A 45 -3.02 -3.12 16.14
C VAL A 45 -3.53 -4.06 17.24
N VAL A 46 -4.77 -3.86 17.70
CA VAL A 46 -5.39 -4.77 18.69
C VAL A 46 -5.55 -6.18 18.13
N LEU A 47 -5.95 -6.32 16.86
CA LEU A 47 -6.04 -7.62 16.21
C LEU A 47 -4.67 -8.28 16.01
N ILE A 48 -3.65 -7.50 15.64
CA ILE A 48 -2.27 -8.00 15.54
C ILE A 48 -1.80 -8.53 16.90
N TYR A 49 -2.05 -7.80 17.99
CA TYR A 49 -1.72 -8.29 19.33
C TYR A 49 -2.44 -9.60 19.66
N PHE A 50 -3.73 -9.69 19.35
CA PHE A 50 -4.51 -10.91 19.56
C PHE A 50 -3.95 -12.09 18.75
N PHE A 51 -3.67 -11.91 17.46
CA PHE A 51 -3.07 -12.94 16.62
C PHE A 51 -1.68 -13.34 17.09
N SER A 52 -0.85 -12.39 17.53
CA SER A 52 0.46 -12.69 18.11
C SER A 52 0.32 -13.54 19.38
N LYS A 53 -0.67 -13.26 20.23
CA LYS A 53 -0.94 -14.08 21.42
C LYS A 53 -1.34 -15.51 21.04
N VAL A 54 -2.28 -15.66 20.10
CA VAL A 54 -2.70 -16.98 19.59
C VAL A 54 -1.52 -17.73 18.98
N TYR A 55 -0.71 -17.06 18.17
CA TYR A 55 0.50 -17.63 17.57
C TYR A 55 1.49 -18.13 18.63
N MET A 56 1.80 -17.30 19.63
CA MET A 56 2.71 -17.69 20.71
C MET A 56 2.12 -18.85 21.53
N GLU A 57 0.84 -18.82 21.87
CA GLU A 57 0.19 -19.89 22.62
C GLU A 57 0.25 -21.23 21.86
N VAL A 58 -0.09 -21.25 20.57
CA VAL A 58 -0.05 -22.45 19.71
C VAL A 58 1.37 -23.01 19.58
N ILE A 59 2.38 -22.15 19.39
CA ILE A 59 3.77 -22.59 19.21
C ILE A 59 4.39 -23.06 20.54
N PHE A 60 4.25 -22.29 21.63
CA PHE A 60 4.90 -22.62 22.91
C PHE A 60 4.23 -23.79 23.65
N SER A 61 2.91 -23.95 23.53
CA SER A 61 2.22 -25.13 24.06
C SER A 61 2.60 -26.42 23.31
N GLY A 62 2.81 -26.34 21.99
CA GLY A 62 3.27 -27.47 21.18
C GLY A 62 4.71 -27.90 21.50
N ILE A 63 5.56 -26.97 21.94
CA ILE A 63 6.97 -27.25 22.30
C ILE A 63 7.13 -27.73 23.76
N SER A 64 6.35 -27.18 24.70
CA SER A 64 6.50 -27.45 26.13
C SER A 64 5.87 -28.76 26.61
N ASN A 65 5.00 -29.39 25.81
CA ASN A 65 4.34 -30.63 26.20
C ASN A 65 4.26 -31.68 25.05
N PRO A 66 5.40 -32.16 24.50
CA PRO A 66 5.43 -33.01 23.30
C PRO A 66 4.73 -34.38 23.47
N GLN A 67 4.50 -34.82 24.70
CA GLN A 67 4.01 -36.17 25.00
C GLN A 67 2.50 -36.29 25.23
N ASN A 68 1.76 -35.18 25.43
CA ASN A 68 0.42 -35.27 26.04
C ASN A 68 -0.77 -34.84 25.19
N ASN A 69 -0.61 -34.33 23.97
CA ASN A 69 -1.76 -34.08 23.08
C ASN A 69 -1.33 -33.93 21.61
N SER A 70 -1.35 -35.03 20.86
CA SER A 70 -1.19 -34.99 19.40
C SER A 70 -2.23 -34.12 18.69
N ASN A 71 -3.36 -33.82 19.36
CA ASN A 71 -4.48 -33.05 18.82
C ASN A 71 -4.63 -31.64 19.42
N PHE A 72 -3.68 -31.14 20.22
CA PHE A 72 -3.81 -29.83 20.91
C PHE A 72 -4.18 -28.69 19.96
N ILE A 73 -3.52 -28.61 18.80
CA ILE A 73 -3.79 -27.58 17.79
C ILE A 73 -5.22 -27.72 17.28
N MET A 74 -5.63 -28.95 16.93
CA MET A 74 -6.98 -29.21 16.42
C MET A 74 -8.04 -28.85 17.46
N ASP A 75 -7.83 -29.19 18.73
CA ASP A 75 -8.73 -28.88 19.83
C ASP A 75 -8.80 -27.37 20.10
N TYR A 76 -7.67 -26.67 20.06
CA TYR A 76 -7.63 -25.21 20.22
C TYR A 76 -8.41 -24.52 19.10
N PHE A 77 -8.19 -24.91 17.85
CA PHE A 77 -8.91 -24.35 16.71
C PHE A 77 -10.40 -24.68 16.75
N ASN A 78 -10.78 -25.91 17.09
CA ASN A 78 -12.19 -26.30 17.20
C ASN A 78 -12.91 -25.50 18.29
N ASN A 79 -12.29 -25.31 19.45
CA ASN A 79 -12.88 -24.58 20.57
C ASN A 79 -12.92 -23.05 20.34
N ASN A 80 -12.01 -22.52 19.52
CA ASN A 80 -11.90 -21.07 19.25
C ASN A 80 -12.26 -20.70 17.81
N MET A 81 -12.87 -21.60 17.04
CA MET A 81 -13.03 -21.46 15.58
C MET A 81 -13.76 -20.17 15.20
N ILE A 82 -14.84 -19.87 15.91
CA ILE A 82 -15.67 -18.67 15.66
C ILE A 82 -14.86 -17.40 15.88
N LEU A 83 -14.08 -17.36 16.96
CA LEU A 83 -13.28 -16.19 17.33
C LEU A 83 -12.14 -15.99 16.35
N ILE A 84 -11.43 -17.06 15.99
CA ILE A 84 -10.33 -17.04 15.01
C ILE A 84 -10.86 -16.61 13.64
N ALA A 85 -11.90 -17.27 13.12
CA ALA A 85 -12.49 -16.95 11.82
C ALA A 85 -13.06 -15.53 11.78
N GLY A 86 -13.79 -15.11 12.83
CA GLY A 86 -14.30 -13.75 12.95
C GLY A 86 -13.18 -12.69 13.00
N GLY A 87 -12.10 -12.97 13.72
CA GLY A 87 -10.90 -12.13 13.75
C GLY A 87 -10.25 -12.00 12.38
N PHE A 88 -10.10 -13.10 11.64
CA PHE A 88 -9.54 -13.08 10.28
C PHE A 88 -10.41 -12.29 9.31
N VAL A 89 -11.74 -12.48 9.33
CA VAL A 89 -12.67 -11.73 8.49
C VAL A 89 -12.59 -10.23 8.81
N LEU A 90 -12.58 -9.86 10.09
CA LEU A 90 -12.47 -8.46 10.50
C LEU A 90 -11.13 -7.84 10.07
N ALA A 91 -10.02 -8.55 10.27
CA ALA A 91 -8.70 -8.10 9.83
C ALA A 91 -8.64 -7.91 8.31
N PHE A 92 -9.19 -8.86 7.56
CA PHE A 92 -9.29 -8.78 6.11
C PHE A 92 -10.07 -7.54 5.66
N LEU A 93 -11.26 -7.29 6.24
CA LEU A 93 -12.06 -6.11 5.95
C LEU A 93 -11.32 -4.81 6.26
N LEU A 94 -10.60 -4.74 7.39
CA LEU A 94 -9.80 -3.57 7.75
C LEU A 94 -8.65 -3.32 6.78
N ILE A 95 -7.95 -4.38 6.36
CA ILE A 95 -6.87 -4.29 5.36
C ILE A 95 -7.43 -3.78 4.03
N VAL A 96 -8.58 -4.27 3.60
CA VAL A 96 -9.25 -3.77 2.38
C VAL A 96 -9.58 -2.28 2.51
N ILE A 97 -10.22 -1.86 3.60
CA ILE A 97 -10.56 -0.45 3.84
C ILE A 97 -9.31 0.43 3.86
N LEU A 98 -8.28 0.03 4.61
CA LEU A 98 -7.02 0.77 4.70
C LEU A 98 -6.34 0.86 3.34
N SER A 99 -6.29 -0.23 2.57
CA SER A 99 -5.69 -0.22 1.23
C SER A 99 -6.38 0.78 0.28
N MET A 100 -7.72 0.82 0.31
CA MET A 100 -8.50 1.76 -0.49
C MET A 100 -8.23 3.21 -0.05
N LEU A 101 -8.19 3.47 1.27
CA LEU A 101 -7.87 4.79 1.81
C LEU A 101 -6.44 5.21 1.46
N SER A 102 -5.46 4.31 1.55
CA SER A 102 -4.05 4.59 1.23
C SER A 102 -3.82 5.00 -0.22
N VAL A 103 -4.56 4.41 -1.17
CA VAL A 103 -4.47 4.78 -2.59
C VAL A 103 -5.25 6.07 -2.89
N SER A 104 -6.39 6.26 -2.23
CA SER A 104 -7.32 7.37 -2.53
C SER A 104 -6.93 8.68 -1.87
N PHE A 105 -6.39 8.62 -0.64
CA PHE A 105 -6.02 9.79 0.13
C PHE A 105 -5.03 10.71 -0.60
N PRO A 106 -3.91 10.23 -1.18
CA PRO A 106 -3.02 11.09 -1.96
C PRO A 106 -3.73 11.82 -3.11
N VAL A 107 -4.60 11.12 -3.84
CA VAL A 107 -5.30 11.69 -5.01
C VAL A 107 -6.28 12.79 -4.61
N ILE A 108 -7.11 12.53 -3.59
CA ILE A 108 -8.06 13.52 -3.07
C ILE A 108 -7.33 14.69 -2.41
N TYR A 109 -6.26 14.42 -1.66
CA TYR A 109 -5.46 15.46 -1.03
C TYR A 109 -4.83 16.39 -2.08
N MET A 110 -4.24 15.83 -3.14
CA MET A 110 -3.66 16.63 -4.23
C MET A 110 -4.72 17.48 -4.95
N LYS A 111 -5.92 16.93 -5.17
CA LYS A 111 -7.06 17.67 -5.74
C LYS A 111 -7.45 18.88 -4.87
N LEU A 112 -7.42 18.74 -3.55
CA LEU A 112 -7.72 19.84 -2.62
C LEU A 112 -6.59 20.87 -2.56
N VAL A 113 -5.33 20.44 -2.63
CA VAL A 113 -4.18 21.36 -2.71
C VAL A 113 -4.27 22.23 -3.95
N GLU A 114 -4.58 21.64 -5.11
CA GLU A 114 -4.78 22.35 -6.37
C GLU A 114 -5.97 23.32 -6.28
N LYS A 115 -7.11 22.87 -5.74
CA LYS A 115 -8.31 23.70 -5.58
C LYS A 115 -8.10 24.91 -4.66
N THR A 116 -7.30 24.76 -3.61
CA THR A 116 -7.09 25.79 -2.57
C THR A 116 -5.79 26.57 -2.75
N ASN A 117 -4.97 26.24 -3.75
CA ASN A 117 -3.61 26.76 -3.93
C ASN A 117 -2.75 26.66 -2.65
N GLY A 118 -2.94 25.61 -1.85
CA GLY A 118 -2.26 25.47 -0.56
C GLY A 118 -2.81 24.34 0.31
N ASN A 119 -2.76 24.51 1.63
CA ASN A 119 -3.30 23.57 2.61
C ASN A 119 -4.41 24.17 3.48
N ALA A 120 -5.08 25.21 2.97
CA ALA A 120 -6.20 25.87 3.63
C ALA A 120 -7.50 25.06 3.49
N PHE A 121 -7.45 23.77 3.84
CA PHE A 121 -8.60 22.88 3.88
C PHE A 121 -8.54 21.99 5.12
N SER A 122 -9.72 21.65 5.63
CA SER A 122 -9.90 20.87 6.85
C SER A 122 -9.86 19.37 6.61
N THR A 123 -9.70 18.60 7.70
CA THR A 123 -9.85 17.14 7.67
C THR A 123 -11.22 16.72 7.14
N GLN A 124 -12.27 17.48 7.46
CA GLN A 124 -13.64 17.18 7.03
C GLN A 124 -13.78 17.27 5.51
N GLU A 125 -13.10 18.21 4.85
CA GLU A 125 -13.11 18.32 3.40
C GLU A 125 -12.43 17.12 2.73
N ILE A 126 -11.35 16.61 3.32
CA ILE A 126 -10.70 15.37 2.84
C ILE A 126 -11.65 14.18 3.00
N ILE A 127 -12.30 14.04 4.17
CA ILE A 127 -13.27 12.97 4.44
C ILE A 127 -14.43 13.05 3.45
N ASN A 128 -14.97 14.24 3.19
CA ASN A 128 -16.05 14.42 2.21
C ASN A 128 -15.59 14.07 0.79
N GLY A 129 -14.35 14.42 0.42
CA GLY A 129 -13.73 14.02 -0.84
C GLY A 129 -13.59 12.49 -0.98
N LEU A 130 -13.18 11.79 0.08
CA LEU A 130 -13.10 10.34 0.11
C LEU A 130 -14.49 9.69 0.03
N LYS A 131 -15.44 10.15 0.84
CA LYS A 131 -16.82 9.62 0.87
C LYS A 131 -17.53 9.79 -0.48
N SER A 132 -17.39 10.95 -1.12
CA SER A 132 -17.99 11.20 -2.45
C SER A 132 -17.39 10.31 -3.55
N ASN A 133 -16.19 9.76 -3.35
CA ASN A 133 -15.54 8.87 -4.31
C ASN A 133 -15.58 7.40 -3.90
N ILE A 134 -16.31 7.02 -2.84
CA ILE A 134 -16.29 5.65 -2.31
C ILE A 134 -16.72 4.61 -3.35
N GLY A 135 -17.70 4.92 -4.20
CA GLY A 135 -18.14 4.04 -5.28
C GLY A 135 -17.01 3.78 -6.28
N LYS A 136 -16.28 4.83 -6.68
CA LYS A 136 -15.10 4.68 -7.55
C LYS A 136 -14.00 3.87 -6.86
N MET A 137 -13.76 4.11 -5.57
CA MET A 137 -12.78 3.33 -4.81
C MET A 137 -13.11 1.83 -4.84
N ILE A 138 -14.37 1.48 -4.58
CA ILE A 138 -14.85 0.07 -4.57
C ILE A 138 -14.75 -0.54 -5.96
N VAL A 139 -15.27 0.14 -7.00
CA VAL A 139 -15.27 -0.37 -8.37
C VAL A 139 -13.85 -0.57 -8.88
N PHE A 140 -12.94 0.38 -8.63
CA PHE A 140 -11.55 0.24 -9.04
C PHE A 140 -10.83 -0.88 -8.27
N PHE A 141 -11.10 -1.02 -6.96
CA PHE A 141 -10.56 -2.12 -6.15
C PHE A 141 -11.01 -3.48 -6.70
N LEU A 142 -12.31 -3.68 -6.87
CA LEU A 142 -12.86 -4.95 -7.39
C LEU A 142 -12.38 -5.23 -8.82
N GLY A 143 -12.41 -4.22 -9.70
CA GLY A 143 -11.86 -4.36 -11.05
C GLY A 143 -10.39 -4.76 -11.03
N SER A 144 -9.58 -4.13 -10.17
CA SER A 144 -8.15 -4.46 -10.05
C SER A 144 -7.93 -5.86 -9.47
N LEU A 145 -8.76 -6.28 -8.50
CA LEU A 145 -8.68 -7.61 -7.90
C LEU A 145 -8.93 -8.73 -8.92
N PHE A 146 -9.89 -8.55 -9.84
CA PHE A 146 -10.25 -9.59 -10.82
C PHE A 146 -9.51 -9.47 -12.15
N ILE A 147 -9.00 -8.30 -12.51
CA ILE A 147 -8.34 -8.07 -13.81
C ILE A 147 -6.83 -7.92 -13.64
N ILE A 148 -6.39 -7.01 -12.77
CA ILE A 148 -4.96 -6.70 -12.62
C ILE A 148 -4.25 -7.79 -11.83
N THR A 149 -4.84 -8.31 -10.75
CA THR A 149 -4.18 -9.33 -9.92
C THR A 149 -3.89 -10.63 -10.69
N PRO A 150 -4.84 -11.24 -11.44
CA PRO A 150 -4.52 -12.44 -12.24
C PRO A 150 -3.46 -12.16 -13.30
N LEU A 151 -3.52 -11.00 -13.97
CA LEU A 151 -2.50 -10.58 -14.93
C LEU A 151 -1.12 -10.46 -14.26
N ALA A 152 -1.06 -9.84 -13.08
CA ALA A 152 0.17 -9.71 -12.31
C ALA A 152 0.73 -11.10 -11.94
N ILE A 153 -0.11 -12.03 -11.46
CA ILE A 153 0.33 -13.40 -11.14
C ILE A 153 1.01 -14.05 -12.34
N VAL A 154 0.37 -14.02 -13.52
CA VAL A 154 0.94 -14.62 -14.73
C VAL A 154 2.29 -13.97 -15.08
N VAL A 155 2.37 -12.64 -15.07
CA VAL A 155 3.61 -11.93 -15.41
C VAL A 155 4.72 -12.21 -14.40
N PHE A 156 4.44 -12.14 -13.09
CA PHE A 156 5.45 -12.34 -12.06
C PHE A 156 5.91 -13.80 -11.95
N VAL A 157 5.06 -14.79 -12.23
CA VAL A 157 5.48 -16.19 -12.33
C VAL A 157 6.48 -16.36 -13.47
N LEU A 158 6.20 -15.80 -14.65
CA LEU A 158 7.14 -15.84 -15.78
C LEU A 158 8.47 -15.14 -15.46
N LEU A 159 8.41 -13.97 -14.81
CA LEU A 159 9.61 -13.25 -14.37
C LEU A 159 10.42 -14.03 -13.33
N PHE A 160 9.74 -14.72 -12.42
CA PHE A 160 10.38 -15.58 -11.43
C PHE A 160 11.11 -16.75 -12.09
N LEU A 161 10.52 -17.38 -13.12
CA LEU A 161 11.20 -18.42 -13.91
C LEU A 161 12.46 -17.87 -14.60
N LEU A 162 12.45 -16.62 -15.06
CA LEU A 162 13.64 -15.97 -15.63
C LEU A 162 14.75 -15.71 -14.60
N CYS A 163 14.49 -15.82 -13.28
CA CYS A 163 15.54 -15.72 -12.27
C CYS A 163 16.54 -16.88 -12.34
N PHE A 164 16.16 -18.04 -12.88
CA PHE A 164 17.07 -19.18 -13.05
C PHE A 164 18.24 -18.86 -14.00
N ILE A 165 18.07 -17.87 -14.88
CA ILE A 165 19.13 -17.36 -15.76
C ILE A 165 19.68 -15.99 -15.31
N LEU A 166 19.46 -15.62 -14.04
CA LEU A 166 19.84 -14.35 -13.38
C LEU A 166 19.23 -13.06 -13.96
N ILE A 167 18.70 -13.08 -15.18
CA ILE A 167 18.06 -11.93 -15.85
C ILE A 167 16.72 -11.57 -15.20
N GLY A 168 16.03 -12.53 -14.58
CA GLY A 168 14.73 -12.28 -13.93
C GLY A 168 14.79 -11.28 -12.78
N ILE A 169 15.89 -11.25 -12.01
CA ILE A 169 16.02 -10.37 -10.83
C ILE A 169 15.90 -8.87 -11.20
N PRO A 170 16.73 -8.32 -12.12
CA PRO A 170 16.58 -6.91 -12.51
C PRO A 170 15.24 -6.64 -13.22
N LEU A 171 14.69 -7.62 -13.94
CA LEU A 171 13.39 -7.46 -14.60
C LEU A 171 12.23 -7.37 -13.60
N ILE A 172 12.25 -8.14 -12.51
CA ILE A 172 11.23 -8.06 -11.45
C ILE A 172 11.19 -6.65 -10.85
N ILE A 173 12.35 -6.03 -10.64
CA ILE A 173 12.43 -4.67 -10.09
C ILE A 173 11.80 -3.65 -11.05
N ILE A 174 12.17 -3.74 -12.33
CA ILE A 174 11.67 -2.83 -13.38
C ILE A 174 10.16 -3.03 -13.57
N VAL A 175 9.71 -4.28 -13.74
CA VAL A 175 8.31 -4.61 -14.03
C VAL A 175 7.43 -4.35 -12.80
N GLY A 176 7.92 -4.63 -11.58
CA GLY A 176 7.17 -4.31 -10.37
C GLY A 176 6.97 -2.82 -10.17
N SER A 177 8.00 -2.02 -10.42
CA SER A 177 7.88 -0.56 -10.45
C SER A 177 6.90 -0.10 -11.53
N ALA A 178 6.97 -0.68 -12.73
CA ALA A 178 6.07 -0.36 -13.83
C ALA A 178 4.61 -0.72 -13.54
N PHE A 179 4.33 -1.88 -12.95
CA PHE A 179 2.98 -2.28 -12.53
C PHE A 179 2.41 -1.30 -11.51
N LEU A 180 3.20 -0.94 -10.48
CA LEU A 180 2.75 0.01 -9.47
C LEU A 180 2.46 1.39 -10.08
N SER A 181 3.35 1.91 -10.94
CA SER A 181 3.12 3.16 -11.65
C SER A 181 1.86 3.08 -12.52
N TRP A 182 1.66 1.99 -13.25
CA TRP A 182 0.50 1.80 -14.12
C TRP A 182 -0.81 1.80 -13.33
N ILE A 183 -0.88 1.05 -12.23
CA ILE A 183 -2.06 1.00 -11.36
C ILE A 183 -2.36 2.39 -10.80
N THR A 184 -1.33 3.09 -10.30
CA THR A 184 -1.48 4.41 -9.68
C THR A 184 -1.92 5.47 -10.70
N LEU A 185 -1.33 5.49 -11.90
CA LEU A 185 -1.72 6.39 -12.99
C LEU A 185 -3.15 6.11 -13.45
N SER A 186 -3.52 4.82 -13.57
CA SER A 186 -4.88 4.44 -13.95
C SER A 186 -5.90 4.86 -12.90
N TYR A 187 -5.57 4.71 -11.61
CA TYR A 187 -6.44 5.16 -10.53
C TYR A 187 -6.60 6.69 -10.53
N TYR A 188 -5.52 7.44 -10.78
CA TYR A 188 -5.57 8.90 -10.89
C TYR A 188 -6.50 9.34 -12.04
N GLU A 189 -6.36 8.73 -13.23
CA GLU A 189 -7.26 8.99 -14.36
C GLU A 189 -8.72 8.65 -14.03
N TYR A 190 -8.97 7.48 -13.42
CA TYR A 190 -10.30 7.01 -13.05
C TYR A 190 -10.99 7.92 -12.01
N SER A 191 -10.24 8.33 -10.99
CA SER A 191 -10.77 9.11 -9.87
C SER A 191 -11.06 10.56 -10.28
N LEU A 192 -10.21 11.17 -11.11
CA LEU A 192 -10.29 12.59 -11.42
C LEU A 192 -10.98 12.94 -12.74
N LYS A 193 -10.97 12.07 -13.75
CA LYS A 193 -11.46 12.40 -15.11
C LYS A 193 -12.78 11.73 -15.49
N ASP A 194 -13.46 11.10 -14.53
CA ASP A 194 -14.77 10.46 -14.73
C ASP A 194 -14.83 9.50 -15.93
N VAL A 195 -13.73 8.80 -16.20
CA VAL A 195 -13.64 7.79 -17.27
C VAL A 195 -13.97 6.39 -16.74
N GLY A 196 -14.41 5.49 -17.61
CA GLY A 196 -14.65 4.09 -17.26
C GLY A 196 -13.36 3.34 -16.89
N TYR A 197 -13.50 2.23 -16.15
CA TYR A 197 -12.37 1.44 -15.61
C TYR A 197 -11.33 1.03 -16.67
N PHE A 198 -11.78 0.37 -17.76
CA PHE A 198 -10.88 -0.07 -18.82
C PHE A 198 -10.24 1.10 -19.58
N THR A 199 -10.97 2.20 -19.78
CA THR A 199 -10.44 3.42 -20.38
C THR A 199 -9.35 4.03 -19.49
N ALA A 200 -9.54 4.02 -18.17
CA ALA A 200 -8.54 4.48 -17.22
C ALA A 200 -7.27 3.61 -17.25
N LEU A 201 -7.41 2.28 -17.33
CA LEU A 201 -6.28 1.37 -17.50
C LEU A 201 -5.49 1.64 -18.78
N ALA A 202 -6.19 1.83 -19.91
CA ALA A 202 -5.56 2.14 -21.18
C ALA A 202 -4.83 3.49 -21.15
N ASN A 203 -5.44 4.52 -20.56
CA ASN A 203 -4.83 5.83 -20.39
C ASN A 203 -3.61 5.77 -19.47
N GLY A 204 -3.72 5.11 -18.31
CA GLY A 204 -2.60 4.92 -17.40
C GLY A 204 -1.43 4.20 -18.05
N PHE A 205 -1.71 3.18 -18.87
CA PHE A 205 -0.67 2.45 -19.61
C PHE A 205 0.00 3.33 -20.68
N ARG A 206 -0.79 4.14 -21.41
CA ARG A 206 -0.27 5.10 -22.38
C ARG A 206 0.64 6.14 -21.71
N LEU A 207 0.22 6.69 -20.58
CA LEU A 207 1.01 7.65 -19.78
C LEU A 207 2.33 7.01 -19.30
N LEU A 208 2.27 5.77 -18.81
CA LEU A 208 3.46 5.02 -18.42
C LEU A 208 4.44 4.87 -19.59
N LYS A 209 3.97 4.41 -20.76
CA LYS A 209 4.85 4.20 -21.92
C LYS A 209 5.53 5.48 -22.40
N GLN A 210 4.82 6.61 -22.41
CA GLN A 210 5.36 7.88 -22.89
C GLN A 210 6.62 8.33 -22.17
N LYS A 211 6.72 8.05 -20.87
CA LYS A 211 7.87 8.41 -20.02
C LYS A 211 8.36 7.22 -19.20
N PHE A 212 8.43 6.04 -19.81
CA PHE A 212 8.64 4.76 -19.12
C PHE A 212 9.80 4.80 -18.13
N TRP A 213 11.03 5.04 -18.60
CA TRP A 213 12.22 5.03 -17.73
C TRP A 213 12.16 6.07 -16.61
N THR A 214 11.64 7.26 -16.90
CA THR A 214 11.49 8.31 -15.90
C THR A 214 10.44 7.94 -14.85
N THR A 215 9.27 7.46 -15.26
CA THR A 215 8.20 7.10 -14.33
C THR A 215 8.59 5.88 -13.49
N VAL A 216 9.07 4.82 -14.13
CA VAL A 216 9.49 3.57 -13.47
C VAL A 216 10.66 3.84 -12.52
N GLY A 217 11.67 4.59 -12.95
CA GLY A 217 12.82 4.92 -12.12
C GLY A 217 12.43 5.79 -10.91
N THR A 218 11.56 6.79 -11.08
CA THR A 218 11.07 7.58 -9.93
C THR A 218 10.25 6.72 -8.98
N THR A 219 9.35 5.86 -9.48
CA THR A 219 8.58 4.95 -8.64
C THR A 219 9.48 3.98 -7.88
N PHE A 220 10.50 3.42 -8.53
CA PHE A 220 11.50 2.58 -7.87
C PHE A 220 12.21 3.32 -6.72
N LEU A 221 12.73 4.53 -6.97
CA LEU A 221 13.39 5.34 -5.94
C LEU A 221 12.47 5.67 -4.76
N MET A 222 11.20 6.00 -5.04
CA MET A 222 10.20 6.24 -4.00
C MET A 222 9.89 4.97 -3.20
N MET A 223 9.80 3.80 -3.84
CA MET A 223 9.64 2.53 -3.13
C MET A 223 10.84 2.22 -2.25
N MET A 224 12.07 2.43 -2.74
CA MET A 224 13.28 2.27 -1.92
C MET A 224 13.24 3.18 -0.68
N LEU A 225 12.87 4.46 -0.86
CA LEU A 225 12.75 5.40 0.25
C LEU A 225 11.72 4.91 1.30
N VAL A 226 10.56 4.43 0.85
CA VAL A 226 9.52 3.88 1.72
C VAL A 226 10.04 2.65 2.48
N GLN A 227 10.75 1.74 1.80
CA GLN A 227 11.33 0.54 2.43
C GLN A 227 12.38 0.90 3.49
N ILE A 228 13.22 1.91 3.23
CA ILE A 228 14.20 2.40 4.21
C ILE A 228 13.48 2.94 5.47
N ILE A 229 12.48 3.80 5.28
CA ILE A 229 11.69 4.36 6.39
C ILE A 229 10.97 3.26 7.17
N GLN A 230 10.36 2.31 6.46
CA GLN A 230 9.69 1.16 7.07
C GLN A 230 10.67 0.31 7.87
N GLY A 231 11.88 0.07 7.35
CA GLY A 231 12.95 -0.63 8.05
C GLY A 231 13.25 0.02 9.41
N PHE A 232 13.49 1.33 9.44
CA PHE A 232 13.73 2.06 10.70
C PHE A 232 12.56 1.97 11.68
N ILE A 233 11.32 2.08 11.20
CA ILE A 233 10.13 1.98 12.06
C ILE A 233 10.00 0.58 12.66
N THR A 234 10.20 -0.47 11.86
CA THR A 234 10.06 -1.87 12.31
C THR A 234 11.18 -2.31 13.25
N MET A 235 12.38 -1.72 13.15
CA MET A 235 13.48 -2.01 14.08
C MET A 235 13.11 -1.71 15.54
N ILE A 236 12.27 -0.72 15.81
CA ILE A 236 11.88 -0.36 17.19
C ILE A 236 11.10 -1.51 17.87
N PRO A 237 9.97 -2.02 17.32
CA PRO A 237 9.31 -3.22 17.83
C PRO A 237 10.23 -4.44 17.92
N TYR A 238 11.10 -4.68 16.93
CA TYR A 238 12.02 -5.82 16.97
C TYR A 238 13.00 -5.72 18.15
N ALA A 239 13.59 -4.55 18.38
CA ALA A 239 14.49 -4.33 19.51
C ALA A 239 13.77 -4.53 20.86
N ILE A 240 12.54 -4.02 20.98
CA ILE A 240 11.70 -4.23 22.17
C ILE A 240 11.42 -5.73 22.36
N SER A 241 10.93 -6.42 21.33
CA SER A 241 10.61 -7.85 21.40
C SER A 241 11.82 -8.68 21.83
N MET A 242 13.01 -8.37 21.32
CA MET A 242 14.24 -9.05 21.72
C MET A 242 14.55 -8.84 23.19
N ILE A 243 14.45 -7.61 23.71
CA ILE A 243 14.65 -7.32 25.14
C ILE A 243 13.67 -8.12 26.01
N TRP A 244 12.39 -8.12 25.64
CA TRP A 244 11.34 -8.86 26.36
C TRP A 244 11.51 -10.39 26.31
N MET A 245 12.25 -10.94 25.34
CA MET A 245 12.56 -12.37 25.32
C MET A 245 13.64 -12.76 26.33
N PHE A 246 14.46 -11.80 26.79
CA PHE A 246 15.57 -12.04 27.72
C PHE A 246 15.30 -11.55 29.16
N THR A 247 14.18 -10.87 29.41
CA THR A 247 13.72 -10.43 30.73
C THR A 247 12.44 -11.15 31.12
#